data_AF-A0A1H6SGW4-F1
#
_entry.id   AF-A0A1H6SGW4-F1
#
_cell.length_a   1.000
_cell.length_b   1.000
_cell.length_c   1.000
_cell.angle_alpha   90.00
_cell.angle_beta   90.00
_cell.angle_gamma   90.00
#
_symmetry.space_group_name_H-M   'P 1'
#
loop_
_entity.id
_entity.type
_entity.pdbx_description
1 polymer ?
#
loop_
_entity_poly.entity_id
_entity_poly.type
_entity_poly.pdbx_seq_one_letter_code
_entity_poly.pdbx_strand_id
1 'polypeptide(L)'
;MTDRIKINRVKNVLGRIDYPTGRDEAASAFADVTLVFADGQTNLGELIAQADRNRFDSVDDLDTELNNVMPIEAVGEPGQSDGDA
;
A
#
# COMPACT_ATOMS: atom_id res chain seq x y z
N MET A 1 -3.09 13.71 11.94
CA MET A 1 -3.16 14.71 10.86
C MET A 1 -2.93 13.92 9.60
N THR A 2 -4.01 13.50 8.96
CA THR A 2 -3.96 12.38 8.01
C THR A 2 -3.16 12.71 6.74
N ASP A 3 -2.09 11.97 6.50
CA ASP A 3 -1.22 12.14 5.33
C ASP A 3 -1.83 11.41 4.13
N ARG A 4 -2.08 12.11 3.03
CA ARG A 4 -2.67 11.52 1.81
C ARG A 4 -1.61 11.38 0.74
N ILE A 5 -1.32 10.14 0.35
CA ILE A 5 -0.27 9.85 -0.63
C ILE A 5 -0.83 9.07 -1.81
N LYS A 6 -0.23 9.29 -2.99
CA LYS A 6 -0.55 8.50 -4.18
C LYS A 6 0.14 7.14 -4.09
N ILE A 7 -0.49 6.10 -4.63
CA ILE A 7 0.05 4.74 -4.71
C ILE A 7 1.47 4.67 -5.28
N ASN A 8 1.78 5.46 -6.33
CA ASN A 8 3.13 5.52 -6.91
C ASN A 8 4.20 6.12 -5.97
N ARG A 9 3.81 6.67 -4.82
CA ARG A 9 4.72 7.17 -3.77
C ARG A 9 4.74 6.28 -2.52
N VAL A 10 3.95 5.21 -2.48
CA VAL A 10 3.80 4.37 -1.28
C VAL A 10 5.13 3.83 -0.79
N LYS A 11 5.95 3.32 -1.70
CA LYS A 11 7.28 2.76 -1.39
C LYS A 11 8.20 3.75 -0.66
N ASN A 12 8.11 5.04 -0.98
CA ASN A 12 8.90 6.07 -0.29
C ASN A 12 8.42 6.26 1.16
N VAL A 13 7.11 6.17 1.39
CA VAL A 13 6.51 6.29 2.73
C VAL A 13 6.78 5.05 3.57
N LEU A 14 6.78 3.86 2.98
CA LEU A 14 7.17 2.63 3.68
C LEU A 14 8.61 2.73 4.22
N GLY A 15 9.50 3.42 3.50
CA GLY A 15 10.87 3.71 3.97
C GLY A 15 10.99 4.71 5.14
N ARG A 16 9.88 5.20 5.70
CA ARG A 16 9.90 6.10 6.88
C ARG A 16 10.02 5.36 8.22
N ILE A 17 9.83 4.05 8.23
CA ILE A 17 9.98 3.22 9.44
C ILE A 17 11.24 2.36 9.37
N ASP A 18 11.71 1.95 10.54
CA ASP A 18 12.85 1.04 10.66
C ASP A 18 12.44 -0.41 10.37
N TYR A 19 13.36 -1.15 9.75
CA TYR A 19 13.23 -2.57 9.46
C TYR A 19 14.33 -3.35 10.19
N PRO A 20 14.06 -4.59 10.61
CA PRO A 20 12.82 -5.36 10.41
C PRO A 20 11.68 -4.92 11.34
N THR A 21 10.45 -4.95 10.83
CA THR A 21 9.24 -4.51 11.56
C THR A 21 8.13 -5.57 11.56
N GLY A 22 7.25 -5.53 12.56
CA GLY A 22 6.07 -6.40 12.65
C GLY A 22 4.88 -5.80 11.91
N ARG A 23 3.92 -6.65 11.51
CA ARG A 23 2.69 -6.19 10.85
C ARG A 23 1.90 -5.20 11.68
N ASP A 24 1.66 -5.50 12.94
CA ASP A 24 0.89 -4.64 13.84
C ASP A 24 1.59 -3.29 14.08
N GLU A 25 2.92 -3.29 14.21
CA GLU A 25 3.74 -2.08 14.34
C GLU A 25 3.66 -1.22 13.07
N ALA A 26 3.91 -1.81 11.90
CA ALA A 26 3.81 -1.10 10.63
C ALA A 26 2.39 -0.58 10.37
N ALA A 27 1.37 -1.39 10.65
CA ALA A 27 -0.03 -0.98 10.52
C ALA A 27 -0.35 0.22 11.43
N SER A 28 0.13 0.20 12.68
CA SER A 28 -0.05 1.32 13.61
C SER A 28 0.70 2.57 13.16
N ALA A 29 1.95 2.42 12.67
CA ALA A 29 2.76 3.53 12.17
C ALA A 29 2.12 4.24 10.96
N PHE A 30 1.37 3.51 10.14
CA PHE A 30 0.69 4.02 8.95
C PHE A 30 -0.82 4.15 9.08
N ALA A 31 -1.39 4.02 10.29
CA ALA A 31 -2.83 4.11 10.54
C ALA A 31 -3.42 5.50 10.24
N ASP A 32 -2.60 6.55 10.19
CA ASP A 32 -3.01 7.91 9.80
C ASP A 32 -2.65 8.25 8.34
N VAL A 33 -2.20 7.26 7.55
CA VAL A 33 -1.85 7.44 6.14
C VAL A 33 -2.97 6.91 5.24
N THR A 34 -3.50 7.78 4.40
CA THR A 34 -4.47 7.42 3.36
C THR A 34 -3.76 7.22 2.04
N LEU A 35 -3.86 6.02 1.49
CA LEU A 35 -3.42 5.66 0.15
C LEU A 35 -4.49 6.05 -0.87
N VAL A 36 -4.12 6.84 -1.86
CA VAL A 36 -4.99 7.31 -2.94
C VAL A 36 -4.58 6.65 -4.26
N PHE A 37 -5.55 6.09 -4.97
CA PHE A 37 -5.40 5.42 -6.26
C PHE A 37 -6.31 6.06 -7.32
N ALA A 38 -6.35 5.45 -8.51
CA ALA A 38 -7.10 5.97 -9.66
C ALA A 38 -8.61 6.09 -9.38
N ASP A 39 -9.20 5.05 -8.79
CA ASP A 39 -10.64 4.97 -8.53
C ASP A 39 -10.93 4.79 -7.03
N GLY A 40 -10.23 5.54 -6.18
CA GLY A 40 -10.55 5.55 -4.75
C GLY A 40 -9.40 5.85 -3.81
N GLN A 41 -9.64 5.55 -2.55
CA GLN A 41 -8.68 5.68 -1.46
C GLN A 41 -8.95 4.65 -0.37
N THR A 42 -7.91 4.24 0.35
CA THR A 42 -8.02 3.38 1.53
C THR A 42 -6.96 3.75 2.56
N ASN A 43 -7.09 3.22 3.77
CA ASN A 43 -6.10 3.39 4.81
C ASN A 43 -4.91 2.44 4.59
N LEU A 44 -3.69 2.97 4.63
CA LEU A 44 -2.48 2.18 4.44
C LEU A 44 -2.25 1.21 5.60
N GLY A 45 -2.47 1.65 6.84
CA GLY A 45 -2.38 0.79 8.02
C GLY A 45 -3.36 -0.38 7.98
N GLU A 46 -4.61 -0.15 7.53
CA GLU A 46 -5.60 -1.23 7.38
C GLU A 46 -5.23 -2.23 6.28
N LEU A 47 -4.62 -1.78 5.17
CA LEU A 47 -4.08 -2.70 4.17
C LEU A 47 -2.93 -3.55 4.74
N ILE A 48 -2.00 -2.92 5.45
CA ILE A 48 -0.88 -3.64 6.07
C ILE A 48 -1.39 -4.68 7.07
N ALA A 49 -2.42 -4.35 7.85
CA ALA A 49 -3.04 -5.30 8.80
C ALA A 49 -3.65 -6.53 8.12
N GLN A 50 -3.99 -6.45 6.83
CA GLN A 50 -4.50 -7.57 6.03
C GLN A 50 -3.40 -8.43 5.40
N ALA A 51 -2.14 -8.01 5.48
CA ALA A 51 -1.03 -8.79 4.94
C ALA A 51 -0.92 -10.16 5.65
N ASP A 52 -0.66 -11.20 4.86
CA ASP A 52 -0.56 -12.58 5.34
C ASP A 52 0.68 -12.73 6.25
N ARG A 53 1.77 -12.04 5.90
CA ARG A 53 2.98 -12.01 6.72
C ARG A 53 2.82 -11.17 8.00
N ASN A 54 3.37 -11.70 9.09
CA ASN A 54 3.40 -11.03 10.39
C ASN A 54 4.64 -10.13 10.60
N ARG A 55 5.64 -10.20 9.71
CA ARG A 55 6.92 -9.47 9.83
C ARG A 55 7.50 -9.20 8.45
N PHE A 56 8.11 -8.04 8.30
CA PHE A 56 8.77 -7.59 7.07
C PHE A 56 10.23 -7.28 7.34
N ASP A 57 11.12 -7.84 6.52
CA ASP A 57 12.56 -7.65 6.68
C ASP A 57 13.05 -6.36 6.02
N SER A 58 12.30 -5.84 5.05
CA SER A 58 12.68 -4.68 4.25
C SER A 58 11.45 -3.98 3.67
N VAL A 59 11.65 -2.74 3.20
CA VAL A 59 10.64 -1.96 2.46
C VAL A 59 10.05 -2.76 1.30
N ASP A 60 10.90 -3.48 0.55
CA ASP A 60 10.48 -4.26 -0.62
C ASP A 60 9.58 -5.46 -0.24
N ASP A 61 9.82 -6.06 0.93
CA ASP A 61 9.02 -7.16 1.46
C ASP A 61 7.61 -6.67 1.82
N LEU A 62 7.53 -5.52 2.49
CA LEU A 62 6.25 -4.89 2.81
C LEU A 62 5.50 -4.40 1.57
N ASP A 63 6.22 -3.81 0.60
CA ASP A 63 5.66 -3.37 -0.68
C ASP A 63 5.08 -4.54 -1.47
N THR A 64 5.77 -5.66 -1.53
CA THR A 64 5.29 -6.89 -2.19
C THR A 64 4.00 -7.38 -1.54
N GLU A 65 3.97 -7.48 -0.21
CA GLU A 65 2.80 -7.95 0.52
C GLU A 65 1.62 -6.99 0.40
N LEU A 66 1.89 -5.67 0.37
CA LEU A 66 0.87 -4.67 0.11
C LEU A 66 0.23 -4.88 -1.27
N ASN A 67 1.04 -5.08 -2.31
CA ASN A 67 0.53 -5.35 -3.66
C ASN A 67 -0.33 -6.63 -3.74
N ASN A 68 -0.10 -7.62 -2.86
CA ASN A 68 -0.92 -8.83 -2.79
C ASN A 68 -2.31 -8.60 -2.19
N VAL A 69 -2.45 -7.62 -1.28
CA VAL A 69 -3.72 -7.31 -0.61
C VAL A 69 -4.44 -6.11 -1.20
N MET A 70 -3.81 -5.39 -2.15
CA MET A 70 -4.44 -4.23 -2.77
C MET A 70 -5.65 -4.64 -3.62
N PRO A 71 -6.75 -3.89 -3.55
CA PRO A 71 -7.91 -4.12 -4.39
C PRO A 71 -7.54 -3.91 -5.86
N ILE A 72 -8.16 -4.69 -6.73
CA ILE A 72 -7.91 -4.67 -8.18
C ILE A 72 -8.19 -3.27 -8.77
N GLU A 73 -9.14 -2.55 -8.17
CA GLU A 73 -9.50 -1.15 -8.48
C GLU A 73 -8.35 -0.16 -8.21
N ALA A 74 -7.44 -0.47 -7.27
CA ALA A 74 -6.30 0.38 -6.95
C ALA A 74 -5.15 0.29 -7.97
N VAL A 75 -5.09 -0.83 -8.72
CA VAL A 75 -4.08 -1.09 -9.76
C VAL A 75 -4.39 -0.34 -11.07
N GLY A 76 -5.59 0.25 -11.18
CA GLY A 76 -6.12 0.75 -12.44
C GLY A 76 -6.50 -0.44 -13.33
N GLU A 77 -7.64 -0.36 -13.99
CA GLU A 77 -7.97 -1.37 -14.99
C GLU A 77 -6.75 -1.52 -15.93
N PRO A 78 -6.24 -2.75 -16.17
CA PRO A 78 -5.33 -2.93 -17.30
C PRO A 78 -6.12 -2.44 -18.49
N GLY A 79 -5.71 -1.32 -19.08
CA GLY A 79 -6.37 -0.81 -20.26
C GLY A 79 -6.39 -1.92 -21.30
N GLN A 80 -7.54 -2.57 -21.49
CA GLN A 80 -8.04 -2.81 -22.83
C GLN A 80 -8.44 -1.45 -23.41
N SER A 81 -7.43 -0.58 -23.56
CA SER A 81 -7.42 0.41 -24.61
C SER A 81 -7.05 -0.35 -25.88
N ASP A 82 -8.04 -0.99 -26.48
CA ASP A 82 -8.10 -1.13 -27.93
C ASP A 82 -9.44 -0.51 -28.34
N GLY A 83 -9.51 0.82 -28.26
CA GLY A 83 -10.30 1.57 -29.22
C GLY A 83 -9.38 1.84 -30.41
N ASP A 84 -9.69 1.30 -31.59
CA ASP A 84 -10.13 2.09 -32.75
C ASP A 84 -10.34 1.19 -33.99
N ALA A 85 -11.49 1.39 -34.63
CA ALA A 85 -11.87 1.06 -36.02
C ALA A 85 -12.09 -0.40 -36.46
#